data_AF-A0A3S3R912-F1
#
_entry.id   AF-A0A3S3R912-F1
#
_cell.length_a   1.000
_cell.length_b   1.000
_cell.length_c   1.000
_cell.angle_alpha   90.00
_cell.angle_beta   90.00
_cell.angle_gamma   90.00
#
_symmetry.space_group_name_H-M   'P 1'
#
loop_
_entity.id
_entity.type
_entity.pdbx_description
1 polymer ?
#
loop_
_entity_poly.entity_id
_entity_poly.type
_entity_poly.pdbx_seq_one_letter_code
_entity_poly.pdbx_strand_id
1 'polypeptide(L)'
;TKPWGKQIAELVGGKERSFPTRNALHEKFWTHQYPMAATLPMQALTELAYAAPVEKATIPALFIFSDSDRVVRPDRTREIAGRWGAPHELVPVDDTGDADNHVIAGDALSPSTTAVLAERIVVWVKALTGQ
;
A
#
# COMPACT_ATOMS: atom_id res chain seq x y z
N THR A 1 17.75 -3.70 -13.39
CA THR A 1 16.67 -3.94 -14.38
C THR A 1 17.26 -4.59 -15.63
N LYS A 2 16.66 -5.67 -16.14
CA LYS A 2 17.08 -6.28 -17.42
C LYS A 2 16.50 -5.46 -18.59
N PRO A 3 17.12 -5.46 -19.79
CA PRO A 3 16.79 -4.53 -20.87
C PRO A 3 15.43 -4.77 -21.55
N TRP A 4 14.71 -5.85 -21.19
CA TRP A 4 13.50 -6.29 -21.90
C TRP A 4 12.21 -6.18 -21.07
N GLY A 5 12.27 -5.64 -19.85
CA GLY A 5 11.09 -5.56 -18.97
C GLY A 5 9.90 -4.83 -19.61
N LYS A 6 10.17 -3.73 -20.33
CA LYS A 6 9.13 -2.97 -21.03
C LYS A 6 8.49 -3.79 -22.15
N GLN A 7 9.33 -4.38 -23.00
CA GLN A 7 8.90 -5.12 -24.18
C GLN A 7 8.06 -6.33 -23.78
N ILE A 8 8.47 -7.06 -22.73
CA ILE A 8 7.72 -8.21 -22.22
C ILE A 8 6.38 -7.74 -21.60
N ALA A 9 6.39 -6.68 -20.80
CA ALA A 9 5.16 -6.15 -20.19
C ALA A 9 4.16 -5.68 -21.26
N GLU A 10 4.62 -4.96 -22.29
CA GLU A 10 3.79 -4.50 -23.40
C GLU A 10 3.29 -5.66 -24.29
N LEU A 11 4.09 -6.71 -24.47
CA LEU A 11 3.71 -7.90 -25.23
C LEU A 11 2.61 -8.70 -24.52
N VAL A 12 2.71 -8.85 -23.19
CA VAL A 12 1.77 -9.65 -22.39
C VAL A 12 0.52 -8.87 -22.02
N GLY A 13 0.68 -7.62 -21.56
CA GLY A 13 -0.40 -6.81 -21.00
C GLY A 13 -0.87 -5.68 -21.89
N GLY A 14 -0.30 -5.53 -23.10
CA GLY A 14 -0.61 -4.43 -24.02
C GLY A 14 0.14 -3.13 -23.69
N LYS A 15 0.02 -2.14 -24.58
CA LYS A 15 0.66 -0.82 -24.42
C LYS A 15 0.01 0.03 -23.32
N GLU A 16 -1.25 -0.25 -23.01
CA GLU A 16 -1.99 0.38 -21.93
C GLU A 16 -2.42 -0.66 -20.92
N ARG A 17 -2.32 -0.30 -19.65
CA ARG A 17 -2.89 -1.05 -18.54
C ARG A 17 -4.17 -0.34 -18.11
N SER A 18 -5.23 -1.09 -17.91
CA SER A 18 -6.46 -0.61 -17.29
C SER A 18 -7.07 -1.62 -16.34
N PHE A 19 -8.03 -1.19 -15.54
CA PHE A 19 -8.85 -2.05 -14.69
C PHE A 19 -10.25 -1.45 -14.52
N PRO A 20 -11.28 -2.28 -14.29
CA PRO A 20 -12.62 -1.79 -13.99
C PRO A 20 -12.63 -1.11 -12.61
N THR A 21 -13.29 0.04 -12.51
CA THR A 21 -13.56 0.70 -11.25
C THR A 21 -14.74 0.01 -10.56
N ARG A 22 -14.84 0.14 -9.24
CA ARG A 22 -15.84 -0.58 -8.43
C ARG A 22 -17.08 0.24 -8.11
N ASN A 23 -16.97 1.57 -8.16
CA ASN A 23 -18.05 2.52 -7.92
C ASN A 23 -17.63 3.91 -8.44
N ALA A 24 -18.56 4.87 -8.35
CA ALA A 24 -18.36 6.22 -8.85
C ALA A 24 -17.22 7.00 -8.15
N LEU A 25 -16.95 6.73 -6.87
CA LEU A 25 -15.83 7.37 -6.17
C LEU A 25 -14.49 6.80 -6.66
N HIS A 26 -14.40 5.48 -6.83
CA HIS A 26 -13.23 4.81 -7.39
C HIS A 26 -12.95 5.33 -8.82
N GLU A 27 -13.99 5.45 -9.66
CA GLU A 27 -13.86 6.02 -11.01
C GLU A 27 -13.40 7.48 -11.01
N LYS A 28 -13.98 8.30 -10.15
CA LYS A 28 -13.69 9.73 -10.08
C LYS A 28 -12.25 10.03 -9.64
N PHE A 29 -11.72 9.25 -8.70
CA PHE A 29 -10.48 9.59 -8.01
C PHE A 29 -9.25 8.77 -8.44
N TRP A 30 -9.43 7.65 -9.15
CA TRP A 30 -8.31 6.82 -9.62
C TRP A 30 -8.03 7.03 -11.10
N THR A 31 -6.75 7.14 -11.44
CA THR A 31 -6.29 6.90 -12.81
C THR A 31 -6.33 5.40 -13.08
N HIS A 32 -7.45 4.91 -13.63
CA HIS A 32 -7.68 3.47 -13.84
C HIS A 32 -7.30 2.99 -15.26
N GLN A 33 -6.77 3.87 -16.11
CA GLN A 33 -6.17 3.56 -17.41
C GLN A 33 -4.92 4.40 -17.63
N TYR A 34 -3.81 3.77 -17.99
CA TYR A 34 -2.52 4.44 -18.20
C TYR A 34 -1.55 3.60 -19.04
N PRO A 35 -0.49 4.19 -19.61
CA PRO A 35 0.51 3.45 -20.38
C PRO A 35 1.20 2.37 -19.53
N MET A 36 1.37 1.16 -20.08
CA MET A 36 2.10 0.06 -19.44
C MET A 36 3.51 0.49 -19.02
N ALA A 37 4.15 1.35 -19.82
CA ALA A 37 5.46 1.91 -19.54
C ALA A 37 5.55 2.63 -18.18
N ALA A 38 4.44 3.16 -17.65
CA ALA A 38 4.41 3.81 -16.34
C ALA A 38 4.57 2.84 -15.16
N THR A 39 4.30 1.54 -15.35
CA THR A 39 4.47 0.53 -14.30
C THR A 39 5.94 0.25 -13.97
N LEU A 40 6.85 0.46 -14.93
CA LEU A 40 8.28 0.19 -14.78
C LEU A 40 8.96 1.06 -13.72
N PRO A 41 8.86 2.41 -13.78
CA PRO A 41 9.42 3.24 -12.72
C PRO A 41 8.72 3.01 -11.38
N MET A 42 7.43 2.66 -11.38
CA MET A 42 6.69 2.27 -10.17
C MET A 42 7.34 1.03 -9.52
N GLN A 43 7.59 -0.04 -10.27
CA GLN A 43 8.29 -1.22 -9.75
C GLN A 43 9.69 -0.86 -9.24
N ALA A 44 10.46 -0.09 -10.01
CA ALA A 44 11.80 0.32 -9.59
C ALA A 44 11.79 1.08 -8.25
N LEU A 45 10.80 1.94 -8.03
CA LEU A 45 10.61 2.64 -6.76
C LEU A 45 10.31 1.67 -5.62
N THR A 46 9.44 0.67 -5.82
CA THR A 46 9.12 -0.32 -4.78
C THR A 46 10.34 -1.15 -4.36
N GLU A 47 11.21 -1.53 -5.30
CA GLU A 47 12.47 -2.23 -4.99
C GLU A 47 13.42 -1.33 -4.18
N LEU A 48 13.53 -0.05 -4.54
CA LEU A 48 14.33 0.91 -3.77
C LEU A 48 13.78 1.11 -2.36
N ALA A 49 12.45 1.22 -2.21
CA ALA A 49 11.80 1.35 -0.91
C ALA A 49 12.04 0.12 -0.02
N TYR A 50 11.96 -1.08 -0.59
CA TYR A 50 12.20 -2.33 0.13
C TYR A 50 13.69 -2.50 0.55
N ALA A 51 14.61 -2.05 -0.29
CA ALA A 51 16.05 -2.06 0.00
C ALA A 51 16.52 -0.89 0.89
N ALA A 52 15.65 0.05 1.24
CA ALA A 52 16.01 1.20 2.05
C ALA A 52 16.54 0.76 3.43
N PRO A 53 17.50 1.49 4.03
CA PRO A 53 18.07 1.18 5.33
C PRO A 53 17.12 1.62 6.46
N VAL A 54 15.93 1.01 6.51
CA VAL A 54 14.85 1.33 7.45
C VAL A 54 15.24 1.09 8.91
N GLU A 55 16.26 0.27 9.15
CA GLU A 55 16.89 0.06 10.45
C GLU A 55 17.57 1.30 11.03
N LYS A 56 17.79 2.33 10.20
CA LYS A 56 18.32 3.64 10.63
C LYS A 56 17.22 4.65 10.94
N ALA A 57 15.94 4.30 10.78
CA ALA A 57 14.84 5.18 11.09
C ALA A 57 14.80 5.49 12.60
N THR A 58 14.64 6.77 12.95
CA THR A 58 14.59 7.24 14.35
C THR A 58 13.19 7.71 14.76
N ILE A 59 12.22 7.62 13.85
CA ILE A 59 10.85 8.07 14.05
C ILE A 59 9.95 6.84 14.27
N PRO A 60 9.09 6.82 15.30
CA PRO A 60 8.14 5.73 15.49
C PRO A 60 7.23 5.52 14.28
N ALA A 61 6.82 4.28 14.02
CA ALA A 61 5.98 3.95 12.87
C ALA A 61 4.80 3.05 13.23
N LEU A 62 3.63 3.38 12.69
CA LEU A 62 2.43 2.56 12.76
C LEU A 62 2.19 1.94 11.37
N PHE A 63 2.26 0.62 11.28
CA PHE A 63 2.04 -0.12 10.05
C PHE A 63 0.63 -0.72 10.07
N ILE A 64 -0.29 -0.08 9.33
CA ILE A 64 -1.65 -0.58 9.15
C ILE A 64 -1.75 -1.20 7.74
N PHE A 65 -2.13 -2.47 7.66
CA PHE A 65 -2.15 -3.24 6.40
C PHE A 65 -3.09 -4.44 6.54
N SER A 66 -3.38 -5.18 5.46
CA SER A 66 -4.12 -6.44 5.53
C SER A 66 -3.21 -7.63 5.23
N ASP A 67 -3.33 -8.73 5.98
CA ASP A 67 -2.68 -10.00 5.63
C ASP A 67 -3.34 -10.68 4.41
N SER A 68 -4.53 -10.22 4.01
CA SER A 68 -5.27 -10.72 2.85
C SER A 68 -5.12 -9.84 1.61
N ASP A 69 -4.21 -8.86 1.63
CA ASP A 69 -3.95 -7.94 0.51
C ASP A 69 -3.54 -8.71 -0.77
N ARG A 70 -4.26 -8.45 -1.86
CA ARG A 70 -4.06 -9.11 -3.17
C ARG A 70 -3.24 -8.30 -4.15
N VAL A 71 -2.88 -7.06 -3.80
CA VAL A 71 -2.14 -6.12 -4.64
C VAL A 71 -0.67 -6.05 -4.22
N VAL A 72 -0.39 -6.01 -2.92
CA VAL A 72 0.98 -6.01 -2.38
C VAL A 72 1.27 -7.28 -1.57
N ARG A 73 2.52 -7.42 -1.12
CA ARG A 73 3.02 -8.59 -0.39
C ARG A 73 3.06 -8.29 1.11
N PRO A 74 2.06 -8.70 1.91
CA PRO A 74 2.01 -8.36 3.34
C PRO A 74 3.16 -8.96 4.15
N ASP A 75 3.73 -10.08 3.70
CA ASP A 75 4.95 -10.66 4.26
C ASP A 75 6.14 -9.68 4.19
N ARG A 76 6.27 -8.91 3.09
CA ARG A 76 7.30 -7.87 2.97
C ARG A 76 7.02 -6.67 3.86
N THR A 77 5.76 -6.31 4.07
CA THR A 77 5.39 -5.26 5.04
C THR A 77 5.84 -5.65 6.45
N ARG A 78 5.59 -6.89 6.86
CA ARG A 78 6.02 -7.42 8.17
C ARG A 78 7.54 -7.43 8.30
N GLU A 79 8.26 -7.80 7.24
CA GLU A 79 9.73 -7.76 7.22
C GLU A 79 10.26 -6.33 7.41
N ILE A 80 9.72 -5.36 6.67
CA ILE A 80 10.11 -3.95 6.80
C ILE A 80 9.83 -3.42 8.20
N ALA A 81 8.66 -3.72 8.76
CA ALA A 81 8.33 -3.33 10.13
C ALA A 81 9.29 -3.95 11.14
N GLY A 82 9.61 -5.25 11.01
CA GLY A 82 10.55 -5.93 11.90
C GLY A 82 11.99 -5.41 11.80
N ARG A 83 12.36 -4.78 10.69
CA ARG A 83 13.66 -4.10 10.50
C ARG A 83 13.65 -2.65 10.97
N TRP A 84 12.49 -2.07 11.31
CA TRP A 84 12.38 -0.64 11.60
C TRP A 84 13.20 -0.22 12.82
N GLY A 85 14.01 0.84 12.69
CA GLY A 85 15.00 1.25 13.70
C GLY A 85 14.45 1.92 14.96
N ALA A 86 13.16 2.23 15.00
CA ALA A 86 12.48 2.93 16.08
C ALA A 86 11.28 2.11 16.59
N PRO A 87 10.62 2.51 17.70
CA PRO A 87 9.39 1.85 18.14
C PRO A 87 8.38 1.74 16.99
N HIS A 88 7.88 0.54 16.76
CA HIS A 88 6.93 0.29 15.69
C HIS A 88 5.80 -0.61 16.18
N GLU A 89 4.66 -0.49 15.53
CA GLU A 89 3.50 -1.31 15.81
C GLU A 89 2.84 -1.79 14.52
N LEU A 90 2.39 -3.04 14.53
CA LEU A 90 1.66 -3.67 13.45
C LEU A 90 0.17 -3.71 13.80
N VAL A 91 -0.67 -3.21 12.88
CA VAL A 91 -2.12 -3.29 12.97
C VAL A 91 -2.62 -3.99 11.70
N PRO A 92 -2.65 -5.33 11.67
CA PRO A 92 -3.32 -6.05 10.61
C PRO A 92 -4.83 -5.76 10.68
N VAL A 93 -5.43 -5.50 9.52
CA VAL A 93 -6.85 -5.21 9.36
C VAL A 93 -7.48 -6.31 8.51
N ASP A 94 -8.45 -6.97 9.11
CA ASP A 94 -9.32 -7.93 8.42
C ASP A 94 -10.58 -7.22 7.91
N ASP A 95 -11.20 -7.79 6.88
CA ASP A 95 -12.50 -7.38 6.35
C ASP A 95 -12.64 -5.87 6.09
N THR A 96 -11.81 -5.35 5.19
CA THR A 96 -11.81 -3.92 4.87
C THR A 96 -13.02 -3.48 4.06
N GLY A 97 -13.81 -4.43 3.52
CA GLY A 97 -14.85 -4.19 2.52
C GLY A 97 -14.32 -4.04 1.09
N ASP A 98 -13.01 -3.83 0.92
CA ASP A 98 -12.33 -3.90 -0.36
C ASP A 98 -12.11 -5.37 -0.77
N ALA A 99 -12.59 -5.77 -1.95
CA ALA A 99 -12.42 -7.12 -2.47
C ALA A 99 -10.94 -7.55 -2.65
N ASP A 100 -10.01 -6.60 -2.78
CA ASP A 100 -8.57 -6.88 -2.80
C ASP A 100 -7.90 -6.73 -1.43
N ASN A 101 -8.63 -6.30 -0.40
CA ASN A 101 -8.11 -5.94 0.93
C ASN A 101 -6.89 -4.99 0.88
N HIS A 102 -6.81 -4.11 -0.13
CA HIS A 102 -5.65 -3.28 -0.36
C HIS A 102 -5.86 -1.84 0.12
N VAL A 103 -7.00 -1.25 -0.22
CA VAL A 103 -7.44 0.00 0.40
C VAL A 103 -8.06 -0.38 1.75
N ILE A 104 -7.44 0.10 2.84
CA ILE A 104 -7.83 -0.29 4.20
C ILE A 104 -8.75 0.71 4.88
N ALA A 105 -8.90 1.92 4.34
CA ALA A 105 -9.74 2.99 4.87
C ALA A 105 -10.16 3.94 3.74
N GLY A 106 -11.29 4.62 3.92
CA GLY A 106 -11.77 5.70 3.06
C GLY A 106 -13.06 5.35 2.32
N ASP A 107 -13.88 6.38 2.07
CA ASP A 107 -15.25 6.25 1.56
C ASP A 107 -15.37 5.49 0.24
N ALA A 108 -14.32 5.50 -0.58
CA ALA A 108 -14.34 4.91 -1.90
C ALA A 108 -14.41 3.39 -1.87
N LEU A 109 -13.63 2.72 -1.02
CA LEU A 109 -13.53 1.24 -1.04
C LEU A 109 -13.66 0.59 0.34
N SER A 110 -13.43 1.34 1.42
CA SER A 110 -13.38 0.80 2.78
C SER A 110 -13.99 1.75 3.81
N PRO A 111 -15.25 2.20 3.61
CA PRO A 111 -15.90 3.15 4.52
C PRO A 111 -16.11 2.59 5.94
N SER A 112 -16.32 1.28 6.06
CA SER A 112 -16.61 0.60 7.34
C SER A 112 -15.45 0.64 8.33
N THR A 113 -14.21 0.67 7.85
CA THR A 113 -12.99 0.67 8.68
C THR A 113 -12.47 2.08 8.96
N THR A 114 -12.92 3.10 8.20
CA THR A 114 -12.39 4.47 8.27
C THR A 114 -12.40 5.06 9.68
N ALA A 115 -13.56 5.03 10.37
CA ALA A 115 -13.71 5.67 11.67
C ALA A 115 -12.84 5.00 12.75
N VAL A 116 -12.86 3.66 12.79
CA VAL A 116 -12.08 2.86 13.75
C VAL A 116 -10.58 3.04 13.53
N LEU A 117 -10.12 3.04 12.27
CA LEU A 117 -8.70 3.24 11.98
C LEU A 117 -8.25 4.68 12.26
N ALA A 118 -9.09 5.68 12.01
CA ALA A 118 -8.81 7.06 12.38
C ALA A 118 -8.64 7.20 13.91
N GLU A 119 -9.55 6.63 14.70
CA GLU A 119 -9.44 6.61 16.16
C GLU A 119 -8.17 5.88 16.62
N ARG A 120 -7.85 4.74 16.00
CA ARG A 120 -6.64 3.96 16.29
C ARG A 120 -5.36 4.75 16.06
N ILE A 121 -5.30 5.55 14.99
CA ILE A 121 -4.17 6.45 14.69
C ILE A 121 -4.09 7.55 15.76
N VAL A 122 -5.22 8.19 16.12
CA VAL A 122 -5.25 9.25 17.15
C VAL A 122 -4.74 8.73 18.50
N VAL A 123 -5.21 7.55 18.93
CA VAL A 123 -4.76 6.92 20.19
C VAL A 123 -3.27 6.65 20.16
N TRP A 124 -2.75 6.15 19.04
CA TRP A 124 -1.31 5.90 18.87
C TRP A 124 -0.49 7.19 19.00
N VAL A 125 -0.91 8.25 18.30
CA VAL A 125 -0.21 9.54 18.33
C VAL A 125 -0.18 10.12 19.74
N LYS A 126 -1.30 10.06 20.47
CA LYS A 126 -1.37 10.51 21.88
C LYS A 126 -0.42 9.73 22.79
N ALA A 127 -0.38 8.41 22.64
CA ALA A 127 0.53 7.55 23.40
C ALA A 127 2.02 7.90 23.15
N LEU A 128 2.37 8.33 21.93
CA LEU A 128 3.73 8.78 21.61
C LEU A 128 4.08 10.15 22.19
N THR A 129 3.10 11.05 22.30
CA THR A 129 3.32 12.43 22.78
C THR A 129 3.10 12.60 24.28
N GLY A 130 2.69 11.53 24.98
CA GLY A 130 2.38 11.58 26.41
C GLY A 130 1.10 12.36 26.74
N GLN A 131 0.17 12.45 25.78
CA GLN A 131 -1.13 13.11 25.91
C GLN A 131 -2.26 12.14 26.22
#